data_AF-A0A8C0UDS3-F1
#
_entry.id   AF-A0A8C0UDS3-F1
#
_cell.length_a   1.000
_cell.length_b   1.000
_cell.length_c   1.000
_cell.angle_alpha   90.00
_cell.angle_beta   90.00
_cell.angle_gamma   90.00
#
_symmetry.space_group_name_H-M   'P 1'
#
loop_
_entity.id
_entity.type
_entity.pdbx_description
1 polymer ?
#
loop_
_entity_poly.entity_id
_entity_poly.type
_entity_poly.pdbx_seq_one_letter_code
_entity_poly.pdbx_strand_id
1 'polypeptide(L)'
;LEELLNIKHQLKTGSSILEITAVDVGIVAIKGLFSGRYLAMNKRGRLYASVSFTECEFVERIHELGYNTYASRLYRTRLWYVSINGKGRPRRGFKTRRTQKSSLFLPRVLDNKDHEMVRQFHTNTKYRESLLKAPSKNQRRRRGH
;
A
#
# COMPACT_ATOMS: atom_id res chain seq x y z
N LEU A 1 -16.03 6.61 -20.55
CA LEU A 1 -15.55 7.74 -19.73
C LEU A 1 -15.26 7.31 -18.28
N GLU A 2 -16.12 6.49 -17.66
CA GLU A 2 -15.82 5.75 -16.40
C GLU A 2 -14.77 4.62 -16.57
N GLU A 3 -14.64 4.06 -17.78
CA GLU A 3 -13.67 2.99 -18.12
C GLU A 3 -12.21 3.44 -18.25
N LEU A 4 -11.94 4.74 -18.25
CA LEU A 4 -10.59 5.34 -18.28
C LEU A 4 -10.21 5.98 -16.93
N LEU A 5 -11.05 5.83 -15.90
CA LEU A 5 -10.78 6.30 -14.55
C LEU A 5 -9.73 5.38 -13.90
N ASN A 6 -8.48 5.75 -14.14
CA ASN A 6 -7.32 5.43 -13.30
C ASN A 6 -6.84 3.98 -13.36
N ILE A 7 -6.25 3.67 -14.52
CA ILE A 7 -4.94 3.01 -14.63
C ILE A 7 -4.23 3.01 -13.27
N LYS A 8 -4.22 1.85 -12.59
CA LYS A 8 -3.58 1.53 -11.31
C LYS A 8 -2.61 2.63 -10.86
N HIS A 9 -3.05 3.55 -10.00
CA HIS A 9 -2.10 4.49 -9.39
C HIS A 9 -1.07 3.65 -8.63
N GLN A 10 0.17 3.67 -9.07
CA GLN A 10 1.24 2.94 -8.40
C GLN A 10 1.91 3.87 -7.39
N LEU A 11 1.90 3.47 -6.12
CA LEU A 11 2.78 4.08 -5.13
C LEU A 11 4.07 3.27 -5.06
N LYS A 12 5.21 3.93 -5.28
CA LYS A 12 6.52 3.36 -4.98
C LYS A 12 6.97 3.80 -3.59
N THR A 13 7.14 2.90 -2.64
CA THR A 13 7.71 3.23 -1.30
C THR A 13 8.96 2.39 -1.02
N GLY A 14 10.13 3.01 -0.87
CA GLY A 14 11.40 2.40 -0.44
C GLY A 14 11.99 1.34 -1.39
N SER A 15 11.24 0.29 -1.70
CA SER A 15 11.54 -0.80 -2.66
C SER A 15 10.28 -1.59 -3.07
N SER A 16 9.07 -1.06 -2.84
CA SER A 16 7.81 -1.78 -3.05
C SER A 16 6.89 -1.00 -3.97
N ILE A 17 6.31 -1.72 -4.93
CA ILE A 17 5.28 -1.26 -5.86
C ILE A 17 3.91 -1.62 -5.26
N LEU A 18 3.08 -0.60 -5.05
CA LEU A 18 1.74 -0.73 -4.50
C LEU A 18 0.70 -0.34 -5.53
N GLU A 19 -0.19 -1.25 -5.84
CA GLU A 19 -1.35 -1.03 -6.69
C GLU A 19 -2.46 -0.35 -5.87
N ILE A 20 -2.93 0.79 -6.36
CA ILE A 20 -4.14 1.44 -5.87
C ILE A 20 -5.29 1.13 -6.83
N THR A 21 -6.40 0.66 -6.28
CA THR A 21 -7.63 0.37 -7.02
C THR A 21 -8.76 1.18 -6.43
N ALA A 22 -9.49 1.93 -7.27
CA ALA A 22 -10.72 2.58 -6.87
C ALA A 22 -11.78 1.51 -6.57
N VAL A 23 -12.38 1.57 -5.40
CA VAL A 23 -13.48 0.67 -4.99
C VAL A 23 -14.83 1.36 -5.00
N ASP A 24 -14.82 2.69 -4.90
CA ASP A 24 -15.97 3.58 -4.87
C ASP A 24 -15.44 5.02 -5.11
N VAL A 25 -16.32 5.99 -5.31
CA VAL A 25 -15.94 7.40 -5.54
C VAL A 25 -15.12 7.93 -4.35
N GLY A 26 -13.86 8.23 -4.61
CA GLY A 26 -12.91 8.72 -3.58
C GLY A 26 -12.52 7.67 -2.54
N ILE A 27 -12.82 6.38 -2.77
CA ILE A 27 -12.40 5.28 -1.92
C ILE A 27 -11.49 4.34 -2.70
N VAL A 28 -10.38 3.96 -2.08
CA VAL A 28 -9.39 3.10 -2.67
C VAL A 28 -9.05 1.91 -1.78
N ALA A 29 -8.66 0.82 -2.43
CA ALA A 29 -7.88 -0.25 -1.85
C ALA A 29 -6.42 -0.11 -2.27
N ILE A 30 -5.50 -0.43 -1.37
CA ILE A 30 -4.07 -0.38 -1.63
C ILE A 30 -3.51 -1.79 -1.44
N LYS A 31 -2.82 -2.34 -2.45
CA LYS A 31 -2.31 -3.72 -2.45
C LYS A 31 -0.85 -3.75 -2.83
N GLY A 32 -0.03 -4.47 -2.07
CA GLY A 32 1.34 -4.74 -2.48
C GLY A 32 1.35 -5.70 -3.66
N LEU A 33 1.86 -5.27 -4.83
CA LEU A 33 1.81 -6.04 -6.06
C LEU A 33 2.43 -7.44 -5.87
N PHE A 34 3.68 -7.47 -5.41
CA PHE A 34 4.44 -8.70 -5.28
C PHE A 34 4.04 -9.56 -4.08
N SER A 35 3.51 -8.96 -3.00
CA SER A 35 3.08 -9.72 -1.83
C SER A 35 1.66 -10.26 -1.97
N GLY A 36 0.88 -9.69 -2.89
CA GLY A 36 -0.54 -9.96 -3.04
C GLY A 36 -1.40 -9.54 -1.83
N ARG A 37 -0.84 -8.79 -0.86
CA ARG A 37 -1.52 -8.42 0.38
C ARG A 37 -2.05 -7.00 0.32
N TYR A 38 -3.25 -6.80 0.83
CA TYR A 38 -3.85 -5.50 1.02
C TYR A 38 -3.23 -4.78 2.21
N LEU A 39 -3.04 -3.47 2.10
CA LEU A 39 -2.85 -2.61 3.25
C LEU A 39 -4.18 -2.55 4.01
N ALA A 40 -4.14 -2.76 5.31
CA ALA A 40 -5.30 -2.70 6.18
C ALA A 40 -4.96 -1.92 7.45
N MET A 41 -5.98 -1.35 8.10
CA MET A 41 -5.82 -0.65 9.37
C MET A 41 -6.83 -1.16 10.39
N ASN A 42 -6.35 -1.66 11.53
CA ASN A 42 -7.24 -2.20 12.55
C ASN A 42 -7.80 -1.14 13.52
N LYS A 43 -8.72 -1.56 14.40
CA LYS A 43 -9.34 -0.72 15.46
C LYS A 43 -8.40 -0.08 16.47
N ARG A 44 -7.10 -0.42 16.45
CA ARG A 44 -6.04 0.22 17.27
C ARG A 44 -5.19 1.22 16.45
N GLY A 45 -5.60 1.49 15.21
CA GLY A 45 -4.91 2.36 14.27
C GLY A 45 -3.60 1.77 13.76
N ARG A 46 -3.40 0.44 13.86
CA ARG A 46 -2.18 -0.20 13.39
C ARG A 46 -2.36 -0.62 11.93
N LEU A 47 -1.45 -0.18 11.07
CA LEU A 47 -1.33 -0.66 9.71
C LEU A 47 -0.74 -2.07 9.67
N TYR A 48 -1.27 -2.92 8.81
CA TYR A 48 -0.79 -4.29 8.60
C TYR A 48 -1.07 -4.75 7.16
N ALA A 49 -0.43 -5.84 6.75
CA ALA A 49 -0.64 -6.47 5.45
C ALA A 49 -1.63 -7.64 5.61
N SER A 50 -2.79 -7.53 4.98
CA SER A 50 -3.90 -8.48 5.05
C SER A 50 -4.02 -9.33 3.79
N VAL A 51 -4.40 -10.60 3.95
CA VAL A 51 -4.81 -11.45 2.82
C VAL A 51 -6.30 -11.25 2.53
N SER A 52 -7.12 -11.01 3.56
CA SER A 52 -8.54 -10.69 3.42
C SER A 52 -8.75 -9.20 3.14
N PHE A 53 -9.88 -8.87 2.52
CA PHE A 53 -10.26 -7.50 2.16
C PHE A 53 -10.89 -6.69 3.33
N THR A 54 -10.99 -7.27 4.51
CA THR A 54 -11.51 -6.61 5.71
C THR A 54 -10.57 -5.51 6.21
N GLU A 55 -11.10 -4.30 6.44
CA GLU A 55 -10.37 -3.11 6.92
C GLU A 55 -9.38 -2.50 5.89
N CYS A 56 -9.56 -2.81 4.60
CA CYS A 56 -8.63 -2.46 3.51
C CYS A 56 -9.05 -1.23 2.69
N GLU A 57 -10.15 -0.58 3.06
CA GLU A 57 -10.68 0.57 2.33
C GLU A 57 -10.25 1.89 2.96
N PHE A 58 -9.77 2.80 2.11
CA PHE A 58 -9.32 4.11 2.51
C PHE A 58 -9.99 5.21 1.70
N VAL A 59 -10.41 6.27 2.37
CA VAL A 59 -10.86 7.51 1.73
C VAL A 59 -9.62 8.24 1.21
N GLU A 60 -9.53 8.38 -0.11
CA GLU A 60 -8.51 9.18 -0.78
C GLU A 60 -8.97 10.63 -0.87
N ARG A 61 -8.11 11.57 -0.48
CA ARG A 61 -8.33 13.01 -0.66
C ARG A 61 -7.04 13.70 -1.06
N ILE A 62 -7.16 14.70 -1.93
CA ILE A 62 -6.07 15.61 -2.29
C ILE A 62 -5.93 16.65 -1.16
N HIS A 63 -4.73 16.75 -0.61
CA HIS A 63 -4.33 17.80 0.32
C HIS A 63 -4.13 19.12 -0.43
N GLU A 64 -4.21 20.25 0.26
CA GLU A 64 -4.01 21.60 -0.33
C GLU A 64 -2.63 21.78 -0.99
N LEU A 65 -1.68 20.90 -0.68
CA LEU A 65 -0.32 20.89 -1.22
C LEU A 65 -0.18 19.93 -2.42
N GLY A 66 -1.28 19.38 -2.95
CA GLY A 66 -1.26 18.45 -4.09
C GLY A 66 -0.87 17.01 -3.76
N TYR A 67 -0.73 16.66 -2.47
CA TYR A 67 -0.43 15.29 -2.03
C TYR A 67 -1.70 14.49 -1.73
N ASN A 68 -1.67 13.19 -1.94
CA ASN A 68 -2.77 12.31 -1.54
C ASN A 68 -2.68 11.97 -0.05
N THR A 69 -3.85 11.86 0.58
CA THR A 69 -4.04 11.35 1.94
C THR A 69 -5.01 10.19 1.90
N TYR A 70 -4.80 9.21 2.78
CA TYR A 70 -5.62 8.00 2.85
C TYR A 70 -6.09 7.80 4.28
N ALA A 71 -7.38 8.01 4.55
CA ALA A 71 -7.98 7.79 5.87
C ALA A 71 -8.76 6.49 5.90
N SER A 72 -8.74 5.73 7.01
CA SER A 72 -9.54 4.51 7.13
C SER A 72 -11.04 4.80 6.90
N ARG A 73 -11.68 4.07 5.97
CA ARG A 73 -13.13 4.15 5.72
C ARG A 73 -13.93 3.67 6.94
N LEU A 74 -13.47 2.60 7.59
CA LEU A 74 -14.15 2.02 8.75
C LEU A 74 -14.03 2.90 10.00
N TYR A 75 -12.91 3.60 10.16
CA TYR A 75 -12.64 4.46 11.32
C TYR A 75 -12.70 5.96 10.99
N ARG A 76 -13.63 6.36 10.12
CA ARG A 76 -13.78 7.75 9.61
C ARG A 76 -13.89 8.80 10.71
N THR A 77 -14.69 8.55 11.75
CA THR A 77 -14.88 9.50 12.87
C THR A 77 -13.60 9.77 13.66
N ARG A 78 -12.63 8.84 13.60
CA ARG A 78 -11.33 8.98 14.27
C ARG A 78 -10.27 9.66 13.42
N LEU A 79 -10.57 9.90 12.13
CA LEU A 79 -9.66 10.51 11.15
C LEU A 79 -8.27 9.86 11.19
N TRP A 80 -8.22 8.53 11.18
CA TRP A 80 -6.96 7.80 11.20
C TRP A 80 -6.39 7.64 9.81
N TYR A 81 -5.22 8.25 9.60
CA TYR A 81 -4.53 8.27 8.32
C TYR A 81 -3.47 7.17 8.21
N VAL A 82 -3.38 6.58 7.02
CA VAL A 82 -2.19 5.85 6.59
C VAL A 82 -0.99 6.77 6.77
N SER A 83 0.08 6.26 7.37
CA SER A 83 1.26 7.06 7.61
C SER A 83 2.51 6.23 7.81
N ILE A 84 3.62 6.79 7.36
CA ILE A 84 4.97 6.22 7.51
C ILE A 84 5.90 7.28 8.11
N ASN A 85 6.91 6.85 8.87
CA ASN A 85 7.97 7.75 9.32
C ASN A 85 9.04 7.93 8.22
N GLY A 86 10.02 8.79 8.47
CA GLY A 86 11.14 9.02 7.53
C GLY A 86 12.00 7.78 7.22
N LYS A 87 11.89 6.71 8.02
CA LYS A 87 12.53 5.41 7.77
C LYS A 87 11.62 4.43 7.01
N GLY A 88 10.48 4.88 6.51
CA GLY A 88 9.48 4.05 5.82
C GLY A 88 8.69 3.11 6.72
N ARG A 89 8.79 3.23 8.06
CA ARG A 89 8.06 2.36 8.99
C ARG A 89 6.65 2.89 9.24
N PRO A 90 5.62 2.03 9.24
CA PRO A 90 4.25 2.44 9.53
C PRO A 90 4.11 3.12 10.90
N ARG A 91 3.33 4.20 10.95
CA ARG A 91 2.91 4.87 12.18
C ARG A 91 1.50 4.43 12.57
N ARG A 92 1.14 4.61 13.84
CA ARG A 92 -0.23 4.35 14.31
C ARG A 92 -1.13 5.53 13.92
N GLY A 93 -2.33 5.25 13.42
CA GLY A 93 -3.29 6.25 12.94
C GLY A 93 -3.60 7.34 13.96
N PHE A 94 -3.76 7.00 15.24
CA PHE A 94 -4.01 7.98 16.31
C PHE A 94 -2.83 8.93 16.60
N LYS A 95 -1.63 8.63 16.10
CA LYS A 95 -0.44 9.51 16.22
C LYS A 95 -0.24 10.40 15.00
N THR A 96 -1.19 10.37 14.07
CA THR A 96 -1.06 10.98 12.75
C THR A 96 -2.22 11.91 12.49
N ARG A 97 -1.91 13.12 12.03
CA ARG A 97 -2.90 14.11 11.56
C ARG A 97 -2.72 14.34 10.07
N ARG A 98 -3.80 14.74 9.38
CA ARG A 98 -3.82 15.01 7.93
C ARG A 98 -2.66 15.91 7.44
N THR A 99 -2.33 16.94 8.21
CA THR A 99 -1.33 17.96 7.88
C THR A 99 0.12 17.52 8.11
N GLN A 100 0.34 16.34 8.70
CA GLN A 100 1.69 15.87 8.94
C GLN A 100 2.30 15.29 7.67
N LYS A 101 3.55 15.63 7.37
CA LYS A 101 4.30 15.05 6.22
C LYS A 101 4.25 13.52 6.17
N SER A 102 4.18 12.85 7.33
CA SER A 102 4.08 11.38 7.42
C SER A 102 2.80 10.78 6.80
N SER A 103 1.76 11.57 6.56
CA SER A 103 0.51 11.14 5.91
C SER A 103 0.33 11.69 4.50
N LEU A 104 1.29 12.44 3.98
CA LEU A 104 1.26 13.00 2.63
C LEU A 104 2.00 12.06 1.68
N PHE A 105 1.30 11.54 0.68
CA PHE A 105 1.84 10.61 -0.29
C PHE A 105 1.76 11.19 -1.68
N LEU A 106 2.83 11.00 -2.45
CA LEU A 106 2.87 11.34 -3.86
C LEU A 106 3.03 10.04 -4.66
N PRO A 107 2.11 9.73 -5.60
CA PRO A 107 2.36 8.69 -6.59
C PRO A 107 3.64 8.98 -7.35
N ARG A 108 4.48 7.95 -7.51
CA ARG A 108 5.75 8.08 -8.21
C ARG A 108 5.69 7.24 -9.47
N VAL A 109 6.21 7.80 -10.56
CA VAL A 109 6.38 7.09 -11.83
C VAL A 109 7.32 5.91 -11.60
N LEU A 110 6.98 4.77 -12.18
CA LEU A 110 7.84 3.58 -12.16
C LEU A 110 9.00 3.80 -13.13
N ASP A 111 10.20 3.37 -12.74
CA ASP A 111 11.34 3.37 -13.65
C ASP A 111 11.33 2.15 -14.58
N ASN A 112 12.22 2.08 -15.56
CA ASN A 112 12.26 0.98 -16.53
C ASN A 112 12.39 -0.39 -15.85
N LYS A 113 13.17 -0.48 -14.77
CA LYS A 113 13.38 -1.72 -14.02
C LYS A 113 12.09 -2.12 -13.29
N ASP A 114 11.41 -1.18 -12.66
CA ASP A 114 10.10 -1.41 -12.05
C ASP A 114 9.08 -1.88 -13.08
N HIS A 115 9.02 -1.23 -14.24
CA HIS A 115 8.12 -1.62 -15.34
C HIS A 115 8.38 -3.06 -15.80
N GLU A 116 9.64 -3.45 -15.92
CA GLU A 116 10.00 -4.83 -16.25
C GLU A 116 9.55 -5.80 -15.16
N MET A 117 9.78 -5.50 -13.88
CA MET A 117 9.32 -6.35 -12.77
C MET A 117 7.80 -6.50 -12.76
N VAL A 118 7.04 -5.43 -13.00
CA VAL A 118 5.57 -5.49 -13.12
C VAL A 118 5.15 -6.33 -14.32
N ARG A 119 5.81 -6.15 -15.47
CA ARG A 119 5.53 -6.94 -16.68
C ARG A 119 5.76 -8.43 -16.43
N GLN A 120 6.92 -8.79 -15.90
CA GLN A 120 7.27 -10.19 -15.57
C GLN A 120 6.28 -10.77 -14.56
N PHE A 121 5.86 -10.00 -13.56
CA PHE A 121 4.87 -10.45 -12.57
C PHE A 121 3.52 -10.83 -13.21
N HIS A 122 3.08 -10.12 -14.24
CA HIS A 122 1.82 -10.42 -14.93
C HIS A 122 1.96 -11.49 -16.02
N THR A 123 3.07 -11.54 -16.74
CA THR A 123 3.22 -12.44 -17.91
C THR A 123 3.87 -13.77 -17.58
N ASN A 124 4.62 -13.89 -16.48
CA ASN A 124 5.38 -15.08 -16.15
C ASN A 124 4.89 -15.70 -14.85
N THR A 125 4.08 -16.76 -14.98
CA THR A 125 3.51 -17.50 -13.83
C THR A 125 4.60 -18.06 -12.91
N LYS A 126 5.72 -18.57 -13.46
CA LYS A 126 6.82 -19.11 -12.65
C LYS A 126 7.48 -18.02 -11.79
N TYR A 127 7.69 -16.84 -12.36
CA TYR A 127 8.22 -15.67 -11.64
C TYR A 127 7.25 -15.19 -10.56
N ARG A 128 5.95 -15.12 -10.87
CA ARG A 128 4.92 -14.76 -9.90
C ARG A 128 4.89 -15.74 -8.72
N GLU A 129 4.92 -17.04 -8.98
CA GLU A 129 4.93 -18.08 -7.96
C GLU A 129 6.18 -18.06 -7.09
N SER A 130 7.35 -17.75 -7.66
CA SER A 130 8.60 -17.68 -6.91
C SER A 130 8.61 -16.52 -5.91
N LEU A 131 7.98 -15.38 -6.24
CA LEU A 131 7.82 -14.24 -5.34
C LEU A 131 6.80 -14.50 -4.22
N LEU A 132 5.71 -15.22 -4.53
CA LEU A 132 4.66 -15.53 -3.56
C LEU A 132 5.04 -16.67 -2.60
N LYS A 133 5.94 -17.58 -3.01
CA LYS A 133 6.54 -18.59 -2.12
C LYS A 133 7.49 -17.89 -1.14
N ALA A 134 6.96 -17.51 0.02
CA ALA A 134 7.78 -17.02 1.14
C ALA A 134 8.91 -18.03 1.46
N PRO A 135 10.12 -17.57 1.82
CA PRO A 135 11.11 -18.48 2.37
C PRO A 135 10.52 -19.10 3.64
N SER A 136 10.51 -20.44 3.72
CA SER A 136 9.98 -21.15 4.87
C SER A 136 10.67 -20.65 6.14
N LYS A 137 9.91 -20.54 7.25
CA LYS A 137 10.41 -20.08 8.55
C LYS A 137 11.63 -20.88 9.07
N ASN A 138 11.97 -22.00 8.45
CA ASN A 138 13.10 -22.85 8.83
C ASN A 138 14.48 -22.31 8.37
N GLN A 139 14.55 -21.31 7.49
CA GLN A 139 15.86 -20.79 7.03
C GLN A 139 16.44 -19.67 7.89
N ARG A 140 15.65 -19.03 8.77
CA ARG A 140 16.14 -17.96 9.66
C ARG A 140 16.89 -18.46 10.90
N ARG A 141 16.78 -19.75 11.23
CA ARG A 141 17.44 -20.33 12.42
C ARG A 141 18.88 -20.80 12.19
N ARG A 142 19.39 -20.80 10.95
CA ARG A 142 20.72 -21.36 10.62
C ARG A 142 21.84 -20.33 10.38
N ARG A 143 21.60 -19.04 10.63
CA ARG A 143 22.63 -17.99 10.53
C ARG A 143 22.82 -17.27 11.87
N GLY A 144 23.09 -18.06 12.89
CA GLY A 144 23.38 -17.59 14.25
C GLY A 144 24.10 -18.70 15.00
N HIS A 145 25.35 -18.91 14.64
CA HIS A 145 26.40 -19.54 15.44
C HIS A 145 27.71 -18.87 15.03
#